data_AF-A0A966T4W7-F1
#
_entry.id   AF-A0A966T4W7-F1
#
_cell.length_a   1.000
_cell.length_b   1.000
_cell.length_c   1.000
_cell.angle_alpha   90.00
_cell.angle_beta   90.00
_cell.angle_gamma   90.00
#
_symmetry.space_group_name_H-M   'P 1'
#
loop_
_entity.id
_entity.type
_entity.pdbx_description
1 polymer ?
#
loop_
_entity_poly.entity_id
_entity_poly.type
_entity_poly.pdbx_seq_one_letter_code
_entity_poly.pdbx_strand_id
1 'polypeptide(L)'
;MLEGKALLDKARSLSNRPEDQIARACGYVGPSGRLLKKSFYRALVEAKGYSLPSHSSGGGGGSRGRQAEFRTRVHGNGNLLIGHAYTRRMGLEPGQEFKIEIHKETGSIWLLPLEEGAAS
;
A
#
# COMPACT_ATOMS: atom_id res chain seq x y z
N MET A 1 -9.61 -16.40 -4.45
CA MET A 1 -9.68 -16.10 -5.89
C MET A 1 -9.51 -17.38 -6.68
N LEU A 2 -10.13 -17.50 -7.85
CA LEU A 2 -10.03 -18.67 -8.73
C LEU A 2 -8.78 -18.56 -9.61
N GLU A 3 -8.11 -19.67 -9.90
CA GLU A 3 -6.93 -19.71 -10.77
C GLU A 3 -7.03 -20.87 -11.78
N GLY A 4 -6.15 -20.87 -12.79
CA GLY A 4 -6.05 -21.95 -13.79
C GLY A 4 -7.37 -22.24 -14.53
N LYS A 5 -7.67 -23.52 -14.73
CA LYS A 5 -8.87 -23.96 -15.47
C LYS A 5 -10.17 -23.46 -14.83
N ALA A 6 -10.27 -23.49 -13.50
CA ALA A 6 -11.46 -23.03 -12.78
C ALA A 6 -11.74 -21.54 -13.01
N LEU A 7 -10.69 -20.72 -13.12
CA LEU A 7 -10.81 -19.30 -13.48
C LEU A 7 -11.35 -19.14 -14.91
N LEU A 8 -10.81 -19.89 -15.87
CA LEU A 8 -11.24 -19.81 -17.28
C LEU A 8 -12.69 -20.26 -17.47
N ASP A 9 -13.10 -21.34 -16.80
CA ASP A 9 -14.45 -21.87 -16.91
C ASP A 9 -15.46 -20.89 -16.30
N LYS A 10 -15.15 -20.33 -15.13
CA LYS A 10 -16.00 -19.32 -14.49
C LYS A 10 -16.06 -18.03 -15.29
N ALA A 11 -14.93 -17.53 -15.77
CA ALA A 11 -14.87 -16.31 -16.58
C ALA A 11 -15.65 -16.46 -17.89
N ARG A 12 -15.56 -17.63 -18.54
CA ARG A 12 -16.34 -17.95 -19.74
C ARG A 12 -17.84 -17.99 -19.47
N SER A 13 -18.27 -18.57 -18.35
CA SER A 13 -19.69 -18.61 -17.98
C SER A 13 -20.32 -17.23 -17.71
N LEU A 14 -19.48 -16.21 -17.49
CA LEU A 14 -19.90 -14.85 -17.15
C LEU A 14 -19.51 -13.83 -18.24
N SER A 15 -19.15 -14.28 -19.44
CA SER A 15 -18.66 -13.42 -20.53
C SER A 15 -19.66 -12.36 -21.02
N ASN A 16 -20.93 -12.51 -20.67
CA ASN A 16 -21.99 -11.54 -20.93
C ASN A 16 -22.07 -10.41 -19.89
N ARG A 17 -21.21 -10.42 -18.87
CA ARG A 17 -21.18 -9.41 -17.80
C ARG A 17 -20.02 -8.44 -17.96
N PRO A 18 -20.10 -7.24 -17.35
CA PRO A 18 -18.96 -6.35 -17.26
C PRO A 18 -17.78 -7.03 -16.56
N GLU A 19 -16.58 -6.76 -17.04
CA GLU A 19 -15.36 -7.41 -16.56
C GLU A 19 -15.16 -7.27 -15.03
N ASP A 20 -15.54 -6.12 -14.47
CA ASP A 20 -15.48 -5.86 -13.03
C ASP A 20 -16.34 -6.84 -12.22
N GLN A 21 -17.50 -7.24 -12.76
CA GLN A 21 -18.36 -8.24 -12.12
C GLN A 21 -17.80 -9.65 -12.28
N ILE A 22 -17.18 -9.95 -13.43
CA ILE A 22 -16.49 -11.24 -13.64
C ILE A 22 -15.34 -11.39 -12.66
N ALA A 23 -14.49 -10.37 -12.53
CA ALA A 23 -13.36 -10.36 -11.60
C ALA A 23 -13.82 -10.53 -10.14
N ARG A 24 -14.90 -9.85 -9.72
CA ARG A 24 -15.50 -10.04 -8.39
C ARG A 24 -16.03 -11.46 -8.19
N ALA A 25 -16.75 -12.00 -9.16
CA ALA A 25 -17.30 -13.37 -9.10
C ALA A 25 -16.20 -14.44 -9.09
N CYS A 26 -15.03 -14.16 -9.68
CA CYS A 26 -13.84 -15.00 -9.59
C CYS A 26 -13.02 -14.75 -8.31
N GLY A 27 -13.47 -13.87 -7.41
CA GLY A 27 -12.86 -13.62 -6.10
C GLY A 27 -11.69 -12.64 -6.10
N TYR A 28 -11.54 -11.81 -7.12
CA TYR A 28 -10.49 -10.77 -7.22
C TYR A 28 -10.91 -9.45 -6.56
N VAL A 29 -11.29 -9.53 -5.29
CA VAL A 29 -11.68 -8.38 -4.47
C VAL A 29 -10.86 -8.36 -3.19
N GLY A 30 -10.29 -7.21 -2.86
CA GLY A 30 -9.53 -7.01 -1.63
C GLY A 30 -10.43 -6.79 -0.41
N PRO A 31 -9.87 -6.81 0.81
CA PRO A 31 -10.63 -6.64 2.06
C PRO A 31 -11.45 -5.33 2.13
N SER A 32 -10.98 -4.26 1.47
CA SER A 32 -11.69 -2.97 1.39
C SER A 32 -12.76 -2.91 0.29
N GLY A 33 -13.08 -4.03 -0.36
CA GLY A 33 -13.99 -4.06 -1.52
C GLY A 33 -13.36 -3.59 -2.84
N ARG A 34 -12.08 -3.18 -2.81
CA ARG A 34 -11.32 -2.76 -3.99
C ARG A 34 -11.13 -3.93 -4.96
N LEU A 35 -11.37 -3.67 -6.23
CA LEU A 35 -11.17 -4.66 -7.30
C LEU A 35 -9.68 -4.85 -7.62
N LEU A 36 -9.24 -6.10 -7.71
CA LEU A 36 -7.85 -6.48 -8.00
C LEU A 36 -7.65 -6.81 -9.49
N LYS A 37 -7.97 -5.85 -10.39
CA LYS A 37 -7.92 -6.05 -11.86
C LYS A 37 -6.59 -6.60 -12.36
N LYS A 38 -5.47 -6.03 -11.89
CA LYS A 38 -4.12 -6.47 -12.28
C LYS A 38 -3.88 -7.95 -11.95
N SER A 39 -4.32 -8.40 -10.78
CA SER A 39 -4.20 -9.81 -10.38
C SER A 39 -5.14 -10.72 -11.19
N PHE A 40 -6.34 -10.24 -11.50
CA PHE A 40 -7.31 -10.97 -12.33
C PHE A 40 -6.77 -11.21 -13.75
N TYR A 41 -6.32 -10.17 -14.44
CA TYR A 41 -5.74 -10.32 -15.78
C TYR A 41 -4.50 -11.20 -15.79
N ARG A 42 -3.63 -11.05 -14.79
CA ARG A 42 -2.44 -11.87 -14.64
C ARG A 42 -2.80 -13.35 -14.59
N ALA A 43 -3.76 -13.71 -13.74
CA ALA A 43 -4.20 -15.10 -13.60
C ALA A 43 -4.91 -15.63 -14.85
N LEU A 44 -5.61 -14.79 -15.62
CA LEU A 44 -6.17 -15.18 -16.92
C LEU A 44 -5.08 -15.48 -17.95
N VAL A 45 -4.01 -14.68 -17.96
CA VAL A 45 -2.86 -14.86 -18.86
C VAL A 45 -2.08 -16.13 -18.48
N GLU A 46 -1.81 -16.34 -17.20
CA GLU A 46 -1.16 -17.55 -16.68
C GLU A 46 -2.02 -18.79 -16.94
N ALA A 47 -3.34 -18.73 -16.74
CA ALA A 47 -4.26 -19.84 -17.01
C ALA A 47 -4.33 -20.22 -18.50
N LYS A 48 -4.04 -19.27 -19.41
CA LYS A 48 -3.91 -19.51 -20.85
C LYS A 48 -2.54 -20.08 -21.25
N GLY A 49 -1.64 -20.30 -20.29
CA GLY A 49 -0.32 -20.91 -20.52
C GLY A 49 0.79 -19.90 -20.83
N TYR A 50 0.54 -18.60 -20.70
CA TYR A 50 1.59 -17.60 -20.86
C TYR A 50 2.38 -17.45 -19.55
N SER A 51 3.68 -17.71 -19.61
CA SER A 51 4.57 -17.49 -18.48
C SER A 51 4.86 -16.01 -18.32
N LEU A 52 4.28 -15.39 -17.29
CA LEU A 52 4.61 -14.02 -16.92
C LEU A 52 5.87 -14.01 -16.05
N PRO A 53 6.78 -13.04 -16.22
CA PRO A 53 7.94 -12.91 -15.35
C PRO A 53 7.46 -12.81 -13.90
N SER A 54 8.02 -13.66 -13.04
CA SER A 54 7.65 -13.73 -11.63
C SER A 54 8.04 -12.43 -10.93
N HIS A 55 7.11 -11.48 -10.87
CA HIS A 55 7.07 -10.58 -9.73
C HIS A 55 6.30 -11.31 -8.66
N SER A 56 7.03 -11.70 -7.62
CA SER A 56 6.51 -12.22 -6.36
C SER A 56 5.13 -11.63 -6.07
N SER A 57 4.15 -12.53 -6.05
CA SER A 57 2.79 -12.31 -5.59
C SER A 57 2.83 -11.83 -4.14
N GLY A 58 2.96 -10.52 -3.94
CA GLY A 58 2.71 -9.86 -2.66
C GLY A 58 1.21 -9.84 -2.36
N GLY A 59 0.61 -11.00 -2.19
CA GLY A 59 -0.75 -11.19 -1.69
C GLY A 59 -0.68 -11.94 -0.38
N GLY A 60 -0.61 -11.21 0.74
CA GLY A 60 -0.65 -11.80 2.07
C GLY A 60 0.17 -11.02 3.09
N GLY A 61 -0.55 -10.40 4.03
CA GLY A 61 -0.13 -10.07 5.40
C GLY A 61 1.37 -10.01 5.70
N GLY A 62 1.88 -8.79 5.74
CA GLY A 62 3.13 -8.44 6.40
C GLY A 62 3.45 -6.99 6.04
N SER A 63 3.48 -6.01 6.94
CA SER A 63 3.94 -6.07 8.32
C SER A 63 5.18 -6.95 8.56
N ARG A 64 5.84 -7.46 7.51
CA ARG A 64 7.29 -7.55 7.54
C ARG A 64 7.73 -6.10 7.44
N GLY A 65 7.77 -5.47 8.61
CA GLY A 65 8.19 -4.10 8.76
C GLY A 65 9.39 -3.91 7.85
N ARG A 66 9.32 -2.89 7.00
CA ARG A 66 10.53 -2.15 6.71
C ARG A 66 11.11 -1.91 8.10
N GLN A 67 12.18 -2.63 8.44
CA GLN A 67 12.90 -2.30 9.65
C GLN A 67 13.17 -0.81 9.54
N ALA A 68 12.95 -0.09 10.63
CA ALA A 68 13.31 1.31 10.66
C ALA A 68 14.82 1.38 10.43
N GLU A 69 15.26 1.57 9.18
CA GLU A 69 16.67 1.80 8.85
C GLU A 69 17.13 3.18 9.34
N PHE A 70 16.28 3.91 10.10
CA PHE A 70 16.45 5.30 10.50
C PHE A 70 16.83 6.20 9.32
N ARG A 71 16.33 5.84 8.15
CA ARG A 71 16.58 6.50 6.87
C ARG A 71 15.25 6.73 6.16
N THR A 72 15.12 7.93 5.60
CA THR A 72 14.05 8.31 4.68
C THR A 72 14.69 9.10 3.53
N ARG A 73 14.02 9.19 2.38
CA ARG A 73 14.50 9.94 1.21
C ARG A 73 13.46 10.98 0.84
N VAL A 74 13.93 12.11 0.31
CA VAL A 74 13.05 13.10 -0.33
C VAL A 74 12.38 12.42 -1.52
N HIS A 75 11.05 12.47 -1.56
CA HIS A 75 10.27 11.91 -2.64
C HIS A 75 10.40 12.77 -3.90
N GLY A 76 10.01 12.25 -5.07
CA GLY A 76 10.10 12.99 -6.34
C GLY A 76 9.31 14.30 -6.38
N ASN A 77 8.38 14.51 -5.44
CA ASN A 77 7.64 15.75 -5.27
C ASN A 77 8.28 16.74 -4.28
N GLY A 78 9.48 16.45 -3.76
CA GLY A 78 10.19 17.31 -2.81
C GLY A 78 9.82 17.09 -1.34
N ASN A 79 8.84 16.25 -1.02
CA ASN A 79 8.42 16.03 0.36
C ASN A 79 9.29 14.97 1.07
N LEU A 80 9.54 15.19 2.35
CA LEU A 80 10.11 14.19 3.26
C LEU A 80 8.98 13.60 4.12
N LEU A 81 8.93 12.28 4.24
CA LEU A 81 7.90 11.61 5.03
C LEU A 81 8.52 10.81 6.18
N ILE A 82 7.97 10.99 7.38
CA ILE A 82 8.27 10.18 8.56
C ILE A 82 7.26 9.02 8.61
N GLY A 83 7.77 7.79 8.46
CA GLY A 83 6.93 6.60 8.43
C GLY A 83 6.32 6.28 9.79
N HIS A 84 5.19 5.55 9.77
CA HIS A 84 4.42 5.19 10.97
C HIS A 84 5.23 4.42 12.04
N ALA A 85 6.27 3.68 11.64
CA ALA A 85 7.14 2.98 12.58
C ALA A 85 7.85 3.93 13.56
N TYR A 86 8.23 5.13 13.10
CA TYR A 86 8.90 6.14 13.92
C TYR A 86 7.89 6.90 14.80
N THR A 87 6.77 7.33 14.21
CA THR A 87 5.74 8.07 14.96
C THR A 87 5.12 7.22 16.06
N ARG A 88 4.87 5.92 15.81
CA ARG A 88 4.43 4.98 16.84
C ARG A 88 5.47 4.78 17.94
N ARG A 89 6.76 4.68 17.60
CA ARG A 89 7.84 4.54 18.59
C ARG A 89 7.99 5.78 19.48
N MET A 90 7.65 6.95 18.94
CA MET A 90 7.58 8.21 19.69
C MET A 90 6.25 8.42 20.42
N GLY A 91 5.29 7.51 20.29
CA GLY A 91 3.97 7.63 20.93
C GLY A 91 3.13 8.77 20.36
N LEU A 92 3.33 9.15 19.10
CA LEU A 92 2.60 10.27 18.51
C LEU A 92 1.17 9.88 18.14
N GLU A 93 0.24 10.79 18.41
CA GLU A 93 -1.18 10.65 18.14
C GLU A 93 -1.62 11.50 16.94
N PRO A 94 -2.64 11.07 16.18
CA PRO A 94 -3.21 11.90 15.12
C PRO A 94 -3.73 13.23 15.69
N GLY A 95 -3.37 14.34 15.06
CA GLY A 95 -3.76 15.68 15.50
C GLY A 95 -2.66 16.45 16.23
N GLN A 96 -1.61 15.77 16.72
CA GLN A 96 -0.48 16.47 17.33
C GLN A 96 0.27 17.34 16.31
N GLU A 97 0.54 18.57 16.72
CA GLU A 97 1.26 19.55 15.91
C GLU A 97 2.68 19.76 16.41
N PHE A 98 3.56 20.12 15.47
CA PHE A 98 4.97 20.37 15.75
C PHE A 98 5.44 21.65 15.06
N LYS A 99 6.24 22.44 15.76
CA LYS A 99 7.03 23.51 15.16
C LYS A 99 8.23 22.89 14.45
N ILE A 100 8.47 23.31 13.22
CA ILE A 100 9.64 22.90 12.43
C ILE A 100 10.74 23.93 12.62
N GLU A 101 11.91 23.50 13.07
CA GLU A 101 13.12 24.31 13.12
C GLU A 101 14.20 23.75 12.19
N ILE A 102 14.79 24.62 11.37
CA ILE A 102 15.83 24.25 10.41
C ILE A 102 17.16 24.83 10.87
N HIS A 103 18.08 23.95 11.26
CA HIS A 103 19.43 24.32 11.66
C HIS A 103 20.34 24.30 10.43
N LYS A 104 20.51 25.46 9.79
CA LYS A 104 21.28 25.59 8.53
C LYS A 104 22.74 25.15 8.67
N GLU A 105 23.35 25.35 9.84
CA GLU A 105 24.76 25.00 10.10
C GLU A 105 24.99 23.49 10.08
N THR A 106 24.04 22.71 10.62
CA THR A 106 24.15 21.25 10.71
C THR A 106 23.34 20.53 9.62
N GLY A 107 22.50 21.26 8.88
CA GLY A 107 21.53 20.68 7.93
C GLY A 107 20.42 19.87 8.60
N SER A 108 20.23 20.02 9.91
CA SER A 108 19.25 19.24 10.67
C SER A 108 17.87 19.90 10.66
N ILE A 109 16.83 19.07 10.70
CA ILE A 109 15.43 19.50 10.91
C ILE A 109 14.98 18.97 12.27
N TRP A 110 14.55 19.86 13.14
CA TRP A 110 14.01 19.52 14.46
C TRP A 110 12.50 19.73 14.46
N LEU A 111 11.79 18.79 15.08
CA LEU A 111 10.35 18.85 15.29
C LEU A 111 10.11 19.03 16.78
N LEU A 112 9.59 20.19 17.17
CA LEU A 112 9.31 20.53 18.56
C LEU A 112 7.79 20.42 18.78
N PRO A 113 7.30 19.62 19.75
CA PRO A 113 5.88 19.56 20.05
C PRO A 113 5.34 20.96 20.32
N LEU A 114 4.21 21.30 19.70
CA LEU A 114 3.43 22.46 20.10
C LEU A 114 2.57 22.02 21.29
N GLU A 115 2.79 22.57 22.47
CA GLU A 115 1.95 22.26 23.63
C GLU A 115 0.52 22.74 23.36
N GLU A 116 -0.44 21.81 23.38
CA GLU A 116 -1.85 22.14 23.60
C GLU A 116 -2.03 22.52 25.08
N GLY A 117 -1.66 23.75 25.47
CA GLY A 117 -1.79 24.10 26.89
C GLY A 117 -1.23 25.41 27.43
N ALA A 118 -0.81 26.37 26.61
CA ALA A 118 -0.53 27.73 27.09
C ALA A 118 -1.67 28.69 26.72
N ALA A 119 -2.91 28.31 27.03
CA ALA A 119 -4.01 29.24 27.17
C ALA A 119 -4.22 29.45 28.69
N SER A 120 -3.69 30.58 29.15
CA SER A 120 -4.16 31.45 30.25
C SER A 120 -4.78 30.82 31.49
#